data_AF-A0A836QGE0-F1
#
_entry.id   AF-A0A836QGE0-F1
#
_cell.length_a   1.000
_cell.length_b   1.000
_cell.length_c   1.000
_cell.angle_alpha   90.00
_cell.angle_beta   90.00
_cell.angle_gamma   90.00
#
_symmetry.space_group_name_H-M   'P 1'
#
loop_
_entity.id
_entity.type
_entity.pdbx_description
1 polymer ?
#
loop_
_entity_poly.entity_id
_entity_poly.type
_entity_poly.pdbx_seq_one_letter_code
_entity_poly.pdbx_strand_id
1 'polypeptide(L)'
;MGAVTDRLFPALTSLEFAQLQATREADAPARGLFDAGADQVIVWDNHNGSQNLSCDLLDSRCEIAFGVGFEHRWPGVDDSFDGILFVGYHAMDNTIDGVMCHSFSSATYQYIKVNGVEVGEMAIDASV
;
A
#
# COMPACT_ATOMS: atom_id res chain seq x y z
N MET A 1 9.69 -19.88 -16.95
CA MET A 1 8.34 -19.29 -16.90
C MET A 1 8.51 -17.80 -17.13
N GLY A 2 8.28 -17.32 -18.36
CA GLY A 2 8.27 -15.88 -18.62
C GLY A 2 6.96 -15.29 -18.10
N ALA A 3 7.04 -14.26 -17.28
CA ALA A 3 5.86 -13.59 -16.75
C ALA A 3 5.02 -13.06 -17.92
N VAL A 4 3.70 -13.22 -17.83
CA VAL A 4 2.71 -12.85 -18.87
C VAL A 4 2.84 -11.37 -19.29
N THR A 5 3.43 -10.54 -18.43
CA THR A 5 3.72 -9.11 -18.57
C THR A 5 4.73 -8.76 -19.68
N ASP A 6 5.75 -9.59 -19.92
CA ASP A 6 6.80 -9.30 -20.93
C ASP A 6 6.23 -9.23 -22.37
N ARG A 7 5.02 -9.77 -22.60
CA ARG A 7 4.39 -9.80 -23.93
C ARG A 7 3.39 -8.67 -24.18
N LEU A 8 2.96 -7.94 -23.15
CA LEU A 8 1.93 -6.89 -23.29
C LEU A 8 2.54 -5.47 -23.32
N PHE A 9 3.67 -5.26 -22.64
CA PHE A 9 4.34 -3.95 -22.58
C PHE A 9 5.85 -4.13 -22.76
N PRO A 10 6.33 -4.29 -23.99
CA PRO A 10 7.72 -4.71 -24.28
C PRO A 10 8.81 -3.71 -23.86
N ALA A 11 8.44 -2.53 -23.37
CA ALA A 11 9.37 -1.48 -22.93
C ALA A 11 9.58 -1.43 -21.41
N LEU A 12 8.77 -2.15 -20.62
CA LEU A 12 8.86 -2.16 -19.15
C LEU A 12 9.13 -3.57 -18.65
N THR A 13 10.03 -3.68 -17.68
CA THR A 13 10.12 -4.89 -16.88
C THR A 13 8.82 -5.11 -16.12
N SER A 14 8.59 -6.35 -15.68
CA SER A 14 7.42 -6.69 -14.87
C SER A 14 7.32 -5.86 -13.59
N LEU A 15 8.47 -5.46 -13.01
CA LEU A 15 8.52 -4.59 -11.83
C LEU A 15 8.13 -3.16 -12.16
N GLU A 16 8.72 -2.54 -13.19
CA GLU A 16 8.39 -1.17 -13.59
C GLU A 16 6.92 -1.04 -14.00
N PHE A 17 6.38 -2.06 -14.68
CA PHE A 17 4.95 -2.13 -14.97
C PHE A 17 4.11 -2.14 -13.69
N ALA A 18 4.47 -2.98 -12.70
CA ALA A 18 3.76 -3.08 -11.43
C ALA A 18 3.84 -1.78 -10.62
N GLN A 19 5.02 -1.15 -10.54
CA GLN A 19 5.21 0.15 -9.90
C GLN A 19 4.35 1.25 -10.54
N LEU A 20 4.30 1.29 -11.87
CA LEU A 20 3.43 2.23 -12.58
C LEU A 20 1.94 1.96 -12.30
N GLN A 21 1.51 0.69 -12.23
CA GLN A 21 0.12 0.37 -11.90
C GLN A 21 -0.20 0.71 -10.44
N ALA A 22 0.68 0.38 -9.49
CA ALA A 22 0.51 0.74 -8.08
C ALA A 22 0.42 2.26 -7.89
N THR A 23 1.22 3.02 -8.63
CA THR A 23 1.16 4.49 -8.63
C THR A 23 -0.19 4.99 -9.12
N ARG A 24 -0.70 4.45 -10.24
CA ARG A 24 -2.02 4.82 -10.78
C ARG A 24 -3.16 4.40 -9.85
N GLU A 25 -3.02 3.26 -9.18
CA GLU A 25 -3.99 2.74 -8.23
C GLU A 25 -4.06 3.60 -6.97
N ALA A 26 -2.92 4.10 -6.46
CA ALA A 26 -2.86 5.03 -5.34
C ALA A 26 -3.34 6.45 -5.71
N ASP A 27 -3.02 6.92 -6.92
CA ASP A 27 -3.43 8.25 -7.41
C ASP A 27 -4.94 8.36 -7.65
N ALA A 28 -5.59 7.28 -8.10
CA ALA A 28 -7.02 7.27 -8.41
C ALA A 28 -7.92 7.70 -7.22
N PRO A 29 -7.82 7.10 -6.02
CA PRO A 29 -8.57 7.57 -4.86
C PRO A 29 -8.13 8.95 -4.39
N ALA A 30 -6.84 9.31 -4.48
CA ALA A 30 -6.37 10.64 -4.08
C ALA A 30 -7.06 11.75 -4.89
N ARG A 31 -7.11 11.61 -6.22
CA ARG A 31 -7.87 12.53 -7.08
C ARG A 31 -9.35 12.54 -6.74
N GLY A 32 -9.94 11.37 -6.51
CA GLY A 32 -11.35 11.25 -6.12
C GLY A 32 -11.67 11.96 -4.80
N LEU A 33 -10.79 11.89 -3.80
CA LEU A 33 -10.94 12.57 -2.52
C LEU A 33 -10.88 14.09 -2.70
N PHE A 34 -9.91 14.60 -3.46
CA PHE A 34 -9.84 16.03 -3.75
C PHE A 34 -11.05 16.52 -4.56
N ASP A 35 -11.52 15.76 -5.55
CA ASP A 35 -12.71 16.09 -6.32
C ASP A 35 -13.99 16.09 -5.46
N ALA A 36 -13.98 15.31 -4.37
CA ALA A 36 -15.03 15.29 -3.35
C ALA A 36 -14.89 16.40 -2.29
N GLY A 37 -13.82 17.20 -2.34
CA GLY A 37 -13.60 18.34 -1.45
C GLY A 37 -12.69 18.06 -0.26
N ALA A 38 -11.88 17.00 -0.27
CA ALA A 38 -10.84 16.82 0.74
C ALA A 38 -9.82 17.97 0.66
N ASP A 39 -9.48 18.56 1.81
CA ASP A 39 -8.49 19.63 1.90
C ASP A 39 -7.05 19.09 1.86
N GLN A 40 -6.84 17.85 2.31
CA GLN A 40 -5.53 17.21 2.43
C GLN A 40 -5.62 15.71 2.10
N VAL A 41 -4.62 15.20 1.38
CA VAL A 41 -4.42 13.78 1.14
C VAL A 41 -2.93 13.47 1.29
N ILE A 42 -2.60 12.57 2.22
CA ILE A 42 -1.25 12.02 2.38
C ILE A 42 -1.21 10.65 1.71
N VAL A 43 -0.28 10.46 0.77
CA VAL A 43 0.00 9.17 0.14
C VAL A 43 1.28 8.61 0.73
N TRP A 44 1.21 7.36 1.22
CA TRP A 44 2.36 6.64 1.75
C TRP A 44 2.55 5.31 1.03
N ASP A 45 3.75 5.09 0.50
CA ASP A 45 4.18 3.78 0.06
C ASP A 45 4.58 2.92 1.26
N ASN A 46 3.60 2.19 1.79
CA ASN A 46 3.80 1.31 2.94
C ASN A 46 4.39 -0.06 2.58
N HIS A 47 4.92 -0.24 1.37
CA HIS A 47 5.49 -1.52 0.93
C HIS A 47 7.02 -1.57 1.09
N ASN A 48 7.49 -2.51 1.90
CA ASN A 48 8.91 -2.82 2.10
C ASN A 48 9.74 -1.57 2.46
N GLY A 49 10.50 -1.02 1.50
CA GLY A 49 11.39 0.14 1.70
C GLY A 49 10.80 1.50 1.30
N SER A 50 9.51 1.57 0.95
CA SER A 50 8.81 2.80 0.54
C SER A 50 9.39 3.48 -0.72
N GLN A 51 9.78 2.70 -1.73
CA GLN A 51 10.45 3.20 -2.95
C GLN A 51 9.84 2.63 -4.25
N ASN A 52 8.56 2.31 -4.22
CA ASN A 52 7.84 1.63 -5.29
C ASN A 52 6.92 2.58 -6.08
N LEU A 53 6.41 3.64 -5.47
CA LEU A 53 5.55 4.62 -6.15
C LEU A 53 6.36 5.69 -6.89
N SER A 54 5.99 5.97 -8.14
CA SER A 54 6.47 7.13 -8.91
C SER A 54 5.76 8.38 -8.44
N CYS A 55 6.33 9.01 -7.41
CA CYS A 55 5.77 10.17 -6.72
C CYS A 55 5.46 11.36 -7.64
N ASP A 56 6.20 11.50 -8.74
CA ASP A 56 6.02 12.53 -9.77
C ASP A 56 4.77 12.33 -10.64
N LEU A 57 4.14 11.16 -10.58
CA LEU A 57 2.91 10.83 -11.31
C LEU A 57 1.66 10.85 -10.43
N LEU A 58 1.80 11.09 -9.12
CA LEU A 58 0.67 11.33 -8.22
C LEU A 58 0.11 12.74 -8.44
N ASP A 59 -1.17 12.96 -8.09
CA ASP A 59 -1.75 14.31 -8.06
C ASP A 59 -0.84 15.26 -7.30
N SER A 60 -0.48 16.37 -7.93
CA SER A 60 0.46 17.36 -7.37
C SER A 60 0.00 17.99 -6.05
N ARG A 61 -1.27 17.82 -5.67
CA ARG A 61 -1.83 18.27 -4.38
C ARG A 61 -1.55 17.28 -3.25
N CYS A 62 -1.15 16.05 -3.54
CA CYS A 62 -0.81 15.06 -2.53
C CYS A 62 0.43 15.47 -1.74
N GLU A 63 0.37 15.26 -0.43
CA GLU A 63 1.56 15.17 0.40
C GLU A 63 2.08 13.73 0.38
N ILE A 64 3.40 13.56 0.40
CA ILE A 64 4.03 12.25 0.27
C ILE A 64 4.79 11.94 1.55
N ALA A 65 4.35 10.89 2.25
CA ALA A 65 5.14 10.29 3.30
C ALA A 65 6.18 9.35 2.67
N PHE A 66 7.46 9.65 2.88
CA PHE A 66 8.56 8.93 2.24
C PHE A 66 9.45 8.22 3.26
N GLY A 67 9.62 6.92 3.08
CA GLY A 67 10.50 6.08 3.89
C GLY A 67 9.77 5.17 4.86
N VAL A 68 10.54 4.67 5.83
CA VAL A 68 10.11 3.68 6.83
C VAL A 68 10.62 4.04 8.21
N GLY A 69 10.08 3.41 9.26
CA GLY A 69 10.58 3.61 10.63
C GLY A 69 10.12 4.91 11.29
N PHE A 70 8.96 5.42 10.90
CA PHE A 70 8.30 6.54 11.57
C PHE A 70 7.98 6.22 13.04
N GLU A 71 7.90 7.25 13.88
CA GLU A 71 7.57 7.13 15.30
C GLU A 71 6.16 6.54 15.52
N HIS A 72 5.23 6.88 14.63
CA HIS A 72 3.86 6.38 14.61
C HIS A 72 3.58 5.60 13.33
N ARG A 73 2.59 4.69 13.37
CA ARG A 73 2.26 3.85 12.21
C ARG A 73 1.78 4.68 11.02
N TRP A 74 1.07 5.78 11.27
CA TRP A 74 0.48 6.66 10.27
C TRP A 74 1.20 8.02 10.21
N PRO A 75 2.15 8.22 9.29
CA PRO A 75 2.98 9.42 9.28
C PRO A 75 2.17 10.65 8.91
N GLY A 76 2.16 11.64 9.81
CA GLY A 76 1.45 12.90 9.60
C GLY A 76 -0.07 12.84 9.78
N VAL A 77 -0.61 11.69 10.22
CA VAL A 77 -2.03 11.54 10.53
C VAL A 77 -2.27 11.79 12.01
N ASP A 78 -3.33 12.55 12.30
CA ASP A 78 -3.84 12.82 13.65
C ASP A 78 -5.38 12.81 13.67
N ASP A 79 -5.97 13.20 14.79
CA ASP A 79 -7.43 13.20 15.02
C ASP A 79 -8.21 14.16 14.09
N SER A 80 -7.54 14.96 13.26
CA SER A 80 -8.19 15.84 12.27
C SER A 80 -8.52 15.14 10.95
N PHE A 81 -7.99 13.93 10.71
CA PHE A 81 -8.26 13.17 9.49
C PHE A 81 -9.57 12.40 9.57
N ASP A 82 -10.36 12.43 8.50
CA ASP A 82 -11.64 11.71 8.41
C ASP A 82 -11.47 10.18 8.27
N GLY A 83 -10.28 9.70 7.87
CA GLY A 83 -10.00 8.27 7.77
C GLY A 83 -8.76 7.91 6.97
N ILE A 84 -8.57 6.60 6.77
CA ILE A 84 -7.43 6.00 6.09
C ILE A 84 -7.95 5.03 5.02
N LEU A 85 -7.32 5.04 3.84
CA LEU A 85 -7.61 4.11 2.75
C LEU A 85 -6.48 3.09 2.60
N PHE A 86 -6.82 1.81 2.62
CA PHE A 86 -5.87 0.72 2.37
C PHE A 86 -5.93 0.31 0.91
N VAL A 87 -4.94 0.73 0.14
CA VAL A 87 -4.83 0.48 -1.31
C VAL A 87 -3.74 -0.57 -1.56
N GLY A 88 -4.00 -1.55 -2.43
CA GLY A 88 -3.03 -2.61 -2.75
C GLY A 88 -2.73 -3.60 -1.61
N TYR A 89 -3.51 -3.62 -0.53
CA TYR A 89 -3.37 -4.61 0.54
C TYR A 89 -3.77 -6.01 0.06
N HIS A 90 -3.20 -7.03 0.71
CA HIS A 90 -3.45 -8.44 0.39
C HIS A 90 -3.97 -9.22 1.59
N ALA A 91 -4.35 -10.47 1.34
CA ALA A 91 -4.75 -11.39 2.38
C ALA A 91 -3.59 -11.68 3.35
N MET A 92 -3.94 -11.95 4.60
CA MET A 92 -3.02 -12.43 5.62
C MET A 92 -2.47 -13.82 5.29
N ASP A 93 -1.36 -14.20 5.92
CA ASP A 93 -0.80 -15.55 5.76
C ASP A 93 -1.82 -16.65 6.14
N ASN A 94 -1.61 -17.86 5.63
CA ASN A 94 -2.51 -19.02 5.73
C ASN A 94 -3.88 -18.84 5.06
N THR A 95 -4.11 -17.76 4.32
CA THR A 95 -5.31 -17.62 3.50
C THR A 95 -5.20 -18.53 2.26
N ILE A 96 -6.05 -19.57 2.21
CA ILE A 96 -6.13 -20.48 1.07
C ILE A 96 -6.46 -19.67 -0.20
N ASP A 97 -5.70 -19.93 -1.28
CA ASP A 97 -5.80 -19.23 -2.57
C ASP A 97 -5.55 -17.71 -2.50
N GLY A 98 -4.95 -17.22 -1.41
CA GLY A 98 -4.54 -15.83 -1.25
C GLY A 98 -3.36 -15.46 -2.15
N VAL A 99 -3.56 -14.54 -3.08
CA VAL A 99 -2.47 -14.06 -3.96
C VAL A 99 -1.43 -13.33 -3.12
N MET A 100 -0.19 -13.82 -3.13
CA MET A 100 0.93 -13.27 -2.37
C MET A 100 0.65 -13.13 -0.86
N CYS A 101 -0.18 -14.01 -0.30
CA CYS A 101 -0.58 -13.90 1.10
C CYS A 101 0.62 -14.04 2.05
N HIS A 102 0.72 -13.11 2.99
CA HIS A 102 1.67 -13.13 4.10
C HIS A 102 1.22 -12.13 5.19
N SER A 103 1.91 -12.15 6.33
CA SER A 103 1.73 -11.16 7.40
C SER A 103 3.09 -10.54 7.77
N PHE A 104 3.34 -9.32 7.28
CA PHE A 104 4.57 -8.52 7.35
C PHE A 104 5.81 -9.16 6.72
N SER A 105 6.28 -10.29 7.24
CA SER A 105 7.49 -10.96 6.77
C SER A 105 7.26 -12.44 6.64
N SER A 106 7.17 -12.93 5.40
CA SER A 106 7.08 -14.37 5.10
C SER A 106 8.33 -15.16 5.52
N ALA A 107 9.44 -14.47 5.80
CA ALA A 107 10.65 -15.09 6.31
C ALA A 107 10.64 -15.27 7.84
N THR A 108 9.81 -14.51 8.56
CA THR A 108 9.89 -14.40 10.03
C THR A 108 8.59 -14.75 10.73
N TYR A 109 7.44 -14.54 10.08
CA TYR A 109 6.12 -14.74 10.66
C TYR A 109 5.29 -15.68 9.77
N GLN A 110 4.75 -16.74 10.38
CA GLN A 110 3.73 -17.59 9.75
C GLN A 110 2.30 -17.09 10.05
N TYR A 111 2.12 -16.44 11.21
CA TYR A 111 0.87 -15.81 11.61
C TYR A 111 1.13 -14.87 12.79
N ILE A 112 0.21 -13.93 13.01
CA ILE A 112 0.17 -13.06 14.18
C ILE A 112 -1.20 -13.20 14.82
N LYS A 113 -1.27 -13.17 16.16
CA LYS A 113 -2.54 -13.25 16.91
C LYS A 113 -2.73 -12.02 17.77
N VAL A 114 -3.94 -11.46 17.72
CA VAL A 114 -4.42 -10.42 18.64
C VAL A 114 -5.62 -10.99 19.39
N ASN A 115 -5.54 -11.02 20.73
CA ASN A 115 -6.58 -11.61 21.58
C ASN A 115 -6.97 -13.05 21.17
N GLY A 116 -5.99 -13.84 20.71
CA GLY A 116 -6.19 -15.23 20.28
C GLY A 116 -6.70 -15.42 18.85
N VAL A 117 -7.03 -14.34 18.13
CA VAL A 117 -7.52 -14.38 16.75
C VAL A 117 -6.37 -14.08 15.79
N GLU A 118 -6.22 -14.89 14.73
CA GLU A 118 -5.20 -14.63 13.70
C GLU A 118 -5.56 -13.40 12.88
N VAL A 119 -4.58 -12.54 12.67
CA VAL A 119 -4.72 -11.26 11.97
C VAL A 119 -3.58 -11.05 10.97
N GLY A 120 -3.87 -10.29 9.92
CA GLY A 120 -2.87 -9.77 8.98
C GLY A 120 -2.59 -8.30 9.19
N GLU A 121 -1.76 -7.77 8.30
CA GLU A 121 -1.36 -6.36 8.25
C GLU A 121 -2.57 -5.44 8.26
N MET A 122 -3.59 -5.70 7.43
CA MET A 122 -4.79 -4.88 7.34
C MET A 122 -5.52 -4.71 8.67
N ALA A 123 -5.68 -5.80 9.43
CA ALA A 123 -6.38 -5.76 10.72
C ALA A 123 -5.54 -5.10 11.81
N ILE A 124 -4.22 -5.29 11.78
CA ILE A 124 -3.28 -4.65 12.70
C ILE A 124 -3.24 -3.14 12.44
N ASP A 125 -3.08 -2.76 11.19
CA ASP A 125 -3.05 -1.38 10.74
C ASP A 125 -4.39 -0.67 11.04
N ALA A 126 -5.54 -1.33 10.83
CA ALA A 126 -6.85 -0.75 11.19
C ALA A 126 -7.04 -0.52 12.71
N SER A 127 -6.20 -1.11 13.55
CA SER A 127 -6.35 -1.07 15.01
C SER A 127 -5.52 0.00 15.71
N VAL A 128 -4.71 0.75 14.96
CA VAL A 128 -3.76 1.75 15.47
C VAL A 128 -4.08 3.16 15.01
#